data_AF-A0A9W7AZR3-F1
#
_entry.id   AF-A0A9W7AZR3-F1
#
_cell.length_a   1.000
_cell.length_b   1.000
_cell.length_c   1.000
_cell.angle_alpha   90.00
_cell.angle_beta   90.00
_cell.angle_gamma   90.00
#
_symmetry.space_group_name_H-M   'P 1'
#
loop_
_entity.id
_entity.type
_entity.pdbx_description
1 polymer ?
#
loop_
_entity_poly.entity_id
_entity_poly.type
_entity_poly.pdbx_seq_one_letter_code
_entity_poly.pdbx_strand_id
1 'polypeptide(L)'
;MRTYTHGAGRSSRLHSTVYDIFDKRRSDCFDNLVAQSSSSDSAFDEFMSDKAQTVQDVHFVPLPTVRRPDPNKALDLIGFSRSAASLLNLDPSEKSTSDFLKTFSGADTTSSIPANPPFASVYGCHCGDQYFGQLGDGRAVTILETDSSNNGQRYEVQLKGSTTTPFSRGFDGRAALRGCIRELLGSEGLASLGVPTQRVLSVIGTNDFIDRPWYRDDPTSSSSTTTSKFPPNKMISERAAVLTRFASSFLRFGHFEIHFMREEHELLKKLIIHSFKVEFPHLLSSTPPLDFDEQIKRFVNEVVDRQAKLVAEWLRVGYTQGNMNSDNTAIGGYTLDLGPFAFMEKYDRHFQPFTSDTMGRFSFTAQPSAVLLALQIWTTAVVSACDDEEIAGAVLGDVPKM
;
A
#
# COMPACT_ATOMS: atom_id res chain seq x y z
N MET A 1 -21.27 -35.11 -16.92
CA MET A 1 -20.46 -34.67 -18.07
C MET A 1 -21.33 -33.76 -18.94
N ARG A 2 -21.25 -32.44 -18.73
CA ARG A 2 -21.85 -31.44 -19.63
C ARG A 2 -20.70 -30.57 -20.12
N THR A 3 -20.31 -30.82 -21.36
CA THR A 3 -19.32 -30.05 -22.11
C THR A 3 -19.97 -28.75 -22.58
N TYR A 4 -19.42 -27.60 -22.16
CA TYR A 4 -19.75 -26.33 -22.79
C TYR A 4 -18.91 -26.20 -24.07
N THR A 5 -19.59 -26.19 -25.21
CA THR A 5 -19.04 -25.85 -26.51
C THR A 5 -18.71 -24.36 -26.55
N HIS A 6 -17.45 -24.03 -26.86
CA HIS A 6 -17.04 -22.67 -27.21
C HIS A 6 -17.70 -22.25 -28.53
N GLY A 7 -18.78 -21.46 -28.42
CA GLY A 7 -19.28 -20.66 -29.52
C GLY A 7 -18.35 -19.47 -29.74
N ALA A 8 -17.57 -19.52 -30.82
CA ALA A 8 -16.82 -18.38 -31.33
C ALA A 8 -17.78 -17.30 -31.84
N GLY A 9 -18.22 -16.43 -30.94
CA GLY A 9 -18.86 -15.16 -31.24
C GLY A 9 -18.05 -14.04 -30.62
N ARG A 10 -17.01 -13.57 -31.31
CA ARG A 10 -16.34 -12.30 -30.98
C ARG A 10 -17.33 -11.17 -31.27
N SER A 11 -18.26 -10.95 -30.35
CA SER A 11 -18.84 -9.62 -30.15
C SER A 11 -17.73 -8.73 -29.65
N SER A 12 -17.34 -7.73 -30.43
CA SER A 12 -16.45 -6.65 -30.01
C SER A 12 -17.10 -5.88 -28.86
N ARG A 13 -16.95 -6.35 -27.63
CA ARG A 13 -17.18 -5.51 -26.46
C ARG A 13 -16.05 -4.49 -26.44
N LEU A 14 -16.38 -3.23 -26.72
CA LEU A 14 -15.45 -2.09 -26.71
C LEU A 14 -14.95 -1.74 -25.30
N HIS A 15 -15.47 -2.40 -24.25
CA HIS A 15 -15.20 -2.08 -22.85
C HIS A 15 -15.03 -3.34 -22.00
N SER A 16 -14.06 -3.34 -21.07
CA SER A 16 -13.84 -4.46 -20.15
C SER A 16 -14.73 -4.41 -18.92
N THR A 17 -15.26 -5.58 -18.60
CA THR A 17 -15.99 -5.93 -17.38
C THR A 17 -15.03 -6.17 -16.22
N VAL A 18 -15.60 -6.31 -15.01
CA VAL A 18 -14.83 -6.74 -13.83
C VAL A 18 -14.07 -8.05 -14.07
N TYR A 19 -14.68 -9.02 -14.77
CA TYR A 19 -14.07 -10.32 -15.06
C TYR A 19 -12.89 -10.23 -16.03
N ASP A 20 -12.94 -9.34 -17.02
CA ASP A 20 -11.87 -9.17 -18.00
C ASP A 20 -10.55 -8.70 -17.34
N ILE A 21 -10.64 -8.00 -16.20
CA ILE A 21 -9.46 -7.61 -15.42
C ILE A 21 -8.80 -8.82 -14.77
N PHE A 22 -9.60 -9.78 -14.28
CA PHE A 22 -9.10 -11.04 -13.74
C PHE A 22 -8.56 -11.96 -14.83
N ASP A 23 -9.08 -11.91 -16.06
CA ASP A 23 -8.50 -12.70 -17.16
C ASP A 23 -7.11 -12.19 -17.58
N LYS A 24 -6.84 -10.89 -17.41
CA LYS A 24 -5.52 -10.26 -17.65
C LYS A 24 -4.58 -10.33 -16.45
N ARG A 25 -4.95 -11.07 -15.42
CA ARG A 25 -4.13 -11.15 -14.22
C ARG A 25 -2.80 -11.85 -14.49
N ARG A 26 -1.84 -11.50 -13.66
CA ARG A 26 -0.55 -12.20 -13.62
C ARG A 26 -0.68 -13.49 -12.82
N SER A 27 0.00 -14.54 -13.27
CA SER A 27 0.11 -15.83 -12.56
C SER A 27 1.46 -16.01 -11.88
N ASP A 28 2.46 -15.23 -12.27
CA ASP A 28 3.82 -15.18 -11.72
C ASP A 28 3.92 -14.30 -10.45
N CYS A 29 2.78 -14.05 -9.78
CA CYS A 29 2.69 -13.24 -8.57
C CYS A 29 3.60 -13.84 -7.49
N PHE A 30 4.70 -13.16 -7.17
CA PHE A 30 5.60 -13.49 -6.08
C PHE A 30 6.25 -14.88 -6.11
N ASP A 31 6.50 -15.45 -7.30
CA ASP A 31 7.25 -16.71 -7.42
C ASP A 31 8.55 -16.65 -6.59
N ASN A 32 8.56 -17.40 -5.48
CA ASN A 32 9.69 -17.65 -4.56
C ASN A 32 10.01 -16.64 -3.45
N LEU A 33 9.11 -15.75 -3.02
CA LEU A 33 9.32 -14.90 -1.81
C LEU A 33 8.96 -15.59 -0.47
N VAL A 34 9.26 -16.88 -0.40
CA VAL A 34 9.16 -17.73 0.79
C VAL A 34 10.57 -18.29 1.01
N ALA A 35 11.15 -18.08 2.19
CA ALA A 35 12.23 -18.93 2.66
C ALA A 35 11.58 -20.26 3.02
N GLN A 36 12.03 -21.35 2.37
CA GLN A 36 11.39 -22.66 2.46
C GLN A 36 11.06 -23.01 3.92
N SER A 37 9.78 -23.19 4.23
CA SER A 37 9.40 -23.98 5.39
C SER A 37 8.16 -24.82 5.08
N SER A 38 8.35 -26.12 5.25
CA SER A 38 7.29 -27.11 5.41
C SER A 38 6.34 -26.66 6.53
N SER A 39 5.08 -26.37 6.23
CA SER A 39 4.07 -26.37 7.28
C SER A 39 2.74 -26.91 6.77
N SER A 40 2.24 -27.89 7.52
CA SER A 40 0.97 -28.59 7.36
C SER A 40 -0.22 -27.66 7.63
N ASP A 41 -1.39 -28.07 7.13
CA ASP A 41 -2.70 -27.39 7.28
C ASP A 41 -3.04 -26.94 8.73
N SER A 42 -2.40 -27.50 9.76
CA SER A 42 -2.58 -27.14 11.17
C SER A 42 -1.98 -25.80 11.60
N ALA A 43 -0.95 -25.29 10.93
CA ALA A 43 -0.39 -23.96 11.22
C ALA A 43 -1.35 -22.84 10.80
N PHE A 44 -2.22 -23.12 9.84
CA PHE A 44 -3.13 -22.17 9.22
C PHE A 44 -4.28 -21.70 10.12
N ASP A 45 -4.91 -22.62 10.86
CA ASP A 45 -5.95 -22.25 11.83
C ASP A 45 -5.37 -21.42 12.99
N GLU A 46 -4.08 -21.59 13.28
CA GLU A 46 -3.35 -20.73 14.20
C GLU A 46 -3.18 -19.33 13.60
N PHE A 47 -2.81 -19.20 12.31
CA PHE A 47 -2.62 -17.91 11.59
C PHE A 47 -3.83 -16.98 11.58
N MET A 48 -5.04 -17.51 11.66
CA MET A 48 -6.29 -16.74 11.64
C MET A 48 -6.80 -16.33 13.04
N SER A 49 -6.00 -16.53 14.10
CA SER A 49 -6.37 -16.09 15.45
C SER A 49 -6.27 -14.57 15.61
N ASP A 50 -7.12 -13.98 16.46
CA ASP A 50 -7.13 -12.53 16.78
C ASP A 50 -5.89 -12.05 17.56
N LYS A 51 -4.86 -12.90 17.75
CA LYS A 51 -3.62 -12.56 18.45
C LYS A 51 -2.59 -12.01 17.48
N ALA A 52 -1.79 -11.04 17.91
CA ALA A 52 -0.65 -10.57 17.13
C ALA A 52 0.32 -11.74 16.89
N GLN A 53 0.68 -11.97 15.63
CA GLN A 53 1.56 -13.08 15.25
C GLN A 53 2.87 -12.61 14.70
N THR A 54 3.93 -13.30 15.07
CA THR A 54 5.23 -13.17 14.41
C THR A 54 5.21 -14.03 13.16
N VAL A 55 5.35 -13.39 12.01
CA VAL A 55 5.46 -14.02 10.70
C VAL A 55 6.90 -13.79 10.23
N GLN A 56 7.66 -14.87 10.06
CA GLN A 56 9.08 -14.86 9.67
C GLN A 56 9.28 -15.68 8.41
N ASP A 57 10.45 -15.53 7.77
CA ASP A 57 10.85 -16.34 6.61
C ASP A 57 9.93 -16.21 5.39
N VAL A 58 9.00 -15.27 5.37
CA VAL A 58 8.07 -15.04 4.25
C VAL A 58 7.84 -13.55 4.02
N HIS A 59 7.58 -13.16 2.79
CA HIS A 59 7.19 -11.78 2.45
C HIS A 59 5.68 -11.53 2.58
N PHE A 60 4.87 -12.58 2.39
CA PHE A 60 3.41 -12.47 2.43
C PHE A 60 2.76 -13.77 2.93
N VAL A 61 1.51 -13.64 3.36
CA VAL A 61 0.67 -14.76 3.77
C VAL A 61 -0.56 -14.83 2.85
N PRO A 62 -0.78 -15.96 2.15
CA PRO A 62 -2.02 -16.25 1.45
C PRO A 62 -3.24 -16.26 2.38
N LEU A 63 -4.36 -15.71 1.91
CA LEU A 63 -5.63 -15.65 2.61
C LEU A 63 -6.67 -16.48 1.84
N PRO A 64 -7.13 -17.63 2.37
CA PRO A 64 -7.97 -18.56 1.63
C PRO A 64 -9.40 -18.07 1.42
N THR A 65 -9.92 -17.16 2.24
CA THR A 65 -11.20 -16.46 1.97
C THR A 65 -11.29 -15.11 2.70
N VAL A 66 -11.57 -14.04 1.96
CA VAL A 66 -12.06 -12.77 2.52
C VAL A 66 -13.54 -13.00 2.88
N ARG A 67 -13.90 -12.99 4.17
CA ARG A 67 -15.29 -13.31 4.62
C ARG A 67 -16.11 -12.09 5.03
N ARG A 68 -15.62 -10.90 4.68
CA ARG A 68 -16.12 -9.64 5.21
C ARG A 68 -15.97 -8.55 4.14
N PRO A 69 -16.96 -7.65 3.95
CA PRO A 69 -18.28 -7.63 4.61
C PRO A 69 -19.15 -8.84 4.25
N ASP A 70 -20.17 -9.10 5.08
CA ASP A 70 -21.11 -10.21 4.85
C ASP A 70 -21.77 -10.06 3.47
N PRO A 71 -21.64 -11.06 2.57
CA PRO A 71 -22.17 -10.97 1.20
C PRO A 71 -23.68 -10.80 1.12
N ASN A 72 -24.41 -11.10 2.20
CA ASN A 72 -25.86 -10.97 2.26
C ASN A 72 -26.31 -9.58 2.74
N LYS A 73 -25.39 -8.75 3.22
CA LYS A 73 -25.70 -7.37 3.64
C LYS A 73 -25.62 -6.42 2.44
N ALA A 74 -26.46 -5.39 2.46
CA ALA A 74 -26.42 -4.37 1.43
C ALA A 74 -25.09 -3.62 1.42
N LEU A 75 -24.63 -3.32 0.20
CA LEU A 75 -23.41 -2.59 -0.10
C LEU A 75 -23.78 -1.35 -0.91
N ASP A 76 -23.22 -0.20 -0.54
CA ASP A 76 -23.47 1.05 -1.23
C ASP A 76 -22.18 1.59 -1.85
N LEU A 77 -22.21 1.93 -3.14
CA LEU A 77 -21.11 2.69 -3.74
C LEU A 77 -21.16 4.13 -3.23
N ILE A 78 -20.18 4.53 -2.43
CA ILE A 78 -20.07 5.89 -1.88
C ILE A 78 -19.23 6.79 -2.79
N GLY A 79 -18.14 6.25 -3.34
CA GLY A 79 -17.23 6.99 -4.20
C GLY A 79 -16.63 6.11 -5.30
N PHE A 80 -16.38 6.70 -6.47
CA PHE A 80 -15.81 6.02 -7.63
C PHE A 80 -15.01 7.00 -8.48
N SER A 81 -13.76 6.64 -8.81
CA SER A 81 -12.93 7.42 -9.72
C SER A 81 -12.97 6.86 -11.14
N ARG A 82 -13.53 7.65 -12.05
CA ARG A 82 -13.49 7.36 -13.50
C ARG A 82 -12.08 7.39 -14.06
N SER A 83 -11.22 8.28 -13.55
CA SER A 83 -9.82 8.37 -13.96
C SER A 83 -9.05 7.10 -13.56
N ALA A 84 -9.26 6.63 -12.34
CA ALA A 84 -8.64 5.40 -11.85
C ALA A 84 -9.18 4.15 -12.57
N ALA A 85 -10.50 4.09 -12.82
CA ALA A 85 -11.11 3.02 -13.61
C ALA A 85 -10.50 2.91 -15.02
N SER A 86 -10.25 4.04 -15.69
CA SER A 86 -9.58 4.07 -16.98
C SER A 86 -8.20 3.43 -16.95
N LEU A 87 -7.41 3.63 -15.88
CA LEU A 87 -6.10 2.97 -15.74
C LEU A 87 -6.20 1.45 -15.64
N LEU A 88 -7.27 0.93 -15.02
CA LEU A 88 -7.54 -0.51 -14.95
C LEU A 88 -8.32 -1.02 -16.17
N ASN A 89 -8.53 -0.19 -17.19
CA ASN A 89 -9.36 -0.46 -18.35
C ASN A 89 -10.82 -0.81 -17.99
N LEU A 90 -11.30 -0.47 -16.80
CA LEU A 90 -12.65 -0.83 -16.36
C LEU A 90 -13.70 0.12 -16.93
N ASP A 91 -14.78 -0.42 -17.51
CA ASP A 91 -15.92 0.39 -17.95
C ASP A 91 -16.55 1.11 -16.74
N PRO A 92 -16.68 2.45 -16.74
CA PRO A 92 -17.39 3.17 -15.70
C PRO A 92 -18.83 2.74 -15.46
N SER A 93 -19.50 2.05 -16.40
CA SER A 93 -20.84 1.49 -16.17
C SER A 93 -20.84 0.31 -15.19
N GLU A 94 -19.71 -0.38 -15.03
CA GLU A 94 -19.58 -1.54 -14.13
C GLU A 94 -19.82 -1.16 -12.67
N LYS A 95 -19.58 0.09 -12.29
CA LYS A 95 -19.72 0.56 -10.90
C LYS A 95 -21.12 0.29 -10.29
N SER A 96 -22.14 0.09 -11.12
CA SER A 96 -23.53 -0.17 -10.71
C SER A 96 -23.90 -1.65 -10.70
N THR A 97 -22.99 -2.55 -11.09
CA THR A 97 -23.26 -3.99 -11.13
C THR A 97 -23.09 -4.61 -9.75
N SER A 98 -23.84 -5.69 -9.49
CA SER A 98 -23.65 -6.47 -8.27
C SER A 98 -22.25 -7.09 -8.20
N ASP A 99 -21.68 -7.45 -9.35
CA ASP A 99 -20.37 -8.10 -9.42
C ASP A 99 -19.28 -7.12 -9.01
N PHE A 100 -19.30 -5.88 -9.52
CA PHE A 100 -18.39 -4.83 -9.08
C PHE A 100 -18.43 -4.61 -7.57
N LEU A 101 -19.64 -4.46 -7.00
CA LEU A 101 -19.80 -4.22 -5.57
C LEU A 101 -19.26 -5.38 -4.74
N LYS A 102 -19.54 -6.63 -5.15
CA LYS A 102 -19.08 -7.81 -4.41
C LYS A 102 -17.58 -8.02 -4.53
N THR A 103 -17.01 -7.89 -5.72
CA THR A 103 -15.57 -8.02 -5.95
C THR A 103 -14.79 -6.97 -5.15
N PHE A 104 -15.12 -5.70 -5.33
CA PHE A 104 -14.32 -4.60 -4.79
C PHE A 104 -14.65 -4.26 -3.33
N SER A 105 -15.65 -4.91 -2.73
CA SER A 105 -15.81 -4.97 -1.27
C SER A 105 -15.12 -6.17 -0.63
N GLY A 106 -14.77 -7.19 -1.41
CA GLY A 106 -14.32 -8.48 -0.88
C GLY A 106 -15.47 -9.36 -0.36
N ALA A 107 -16.72 -9.04 -0.71
CA ALA A 107 -17.87 -9.87 -0.41
C ALA A 107 -18.02 -11.06 -1.37
N ASP A 108 -17.44 -10.98 -2.57
CA ASP A 108 -17.44 -12.13 -3.49
C ASP A 108 -16.52 -13.24 -2.96
N THR A 109 -17.13 -14.34 -2.52
CA THR A 109 -16.46 -15.57 -2.07
C THR A 109 -16.56 -16.70 -3.11
N THR A 110 -17.07 -16.41 -4.31
CA THR A 110 -17.33 -17.45 -5.31
C THR A 110 -16.08 -17.84 -6.10
N SER A 111 -16.05 -19.12 -6.48
CA SER A 111 -15.01 -19.86 -7.21
C SER A 111 -14.65 -19.33 -8.61
N SER A 112 -15.15 -18.14 -8.99
CA SER A 112 -14.90 -17.44 -10.24
C SER A 112 -13.70 -16.47 -10.21
N ILE A 113 -13.02 -16.31 -9.06
CA ILE A 113 -11.67 -15.73 -9.00
C ILE A 113 -10.67 -16.89 -9.12
N PRO A 114 -9.92 -17.06 -10.23
CA PRO A 114 -9.13 -18.29 -10.41
C PRO A 114 -7.85 -18.38 -9.53
N ALA A 115 -7.22 -19.56 -9.46
CA ALA A 115 -5.95 -20.03 -8.83
C ALA A 115 -5.16 -19.27 -7.72
N ASN A 116 -4.87 -17.95 -7.78
CA ASN A 116 -3.96 -17.30 -6.81
C ASN A 116 -4.75 -16.72 -5.63
N PRO A 117 -4.48 -17.15 -4.39
CA PRO A 117 -5.17 -16.62 -3.22
C PRO A 117 -4.81 -15.14 -3.01
N PRO A 118 -5.78 -14.30 -2.57
CA PRO A 118 -5.46 -12.99 -2.01
C PRO A 118 -4.38 -13.10 -0.94
N PHE A 119 -3.62 -12.04 -0.68
CA PHE A 119 -2.56 -12.07 0.31
C PHE A 119 -2.41 -10.77 1.08
N ALA A 120 -1.71 -10.84 2.20
CA ALA A 120 -1.28 -9.71 3.00
C ALA A 120 0.24 -9.77 3.19
N SER A 121 0.94 -8.65 3.01
CA SER A 121 2.40 -8.62 3.16
C SER A 121 2.83 -8.32 4.60
N VAL A 122 4.05 -8.75 4.95
CA VAL A 122 4.71 -8.39 6.21
C VAL A 122 5.76 -7.33 5.96
N TYR A 123 5.82 -6.32 6.83
CA TYR A 123 6.85 -5.27 6.79
C TYR A 123 7.15 -4.76 8.19
N GLY A 124 8.32 -4.16 8.37
CA GLY A 124 8.75 -3.49 9.58
C GLY A 124 8.43 -1.99 9.54
N CYS A 125 8.85 -1.26 10.58
CA CYS A 125 8.64 0.17 10.65
C CYS A 125 9.72 0.88 11.48
N HIS A 126 10.37 1.87 10.88
CA HIS A 126 11.07 2.93 11.57
C HIS A 126 10.19 4.19 11.62
N CYS A 127 10.03 4.76 12.82
CA CYS A 127 9.45 6.10 12.99
C CYS A 127 10.57 7.09 13.32
N GLY A 128 11.16 7.70 12.31
CA GLY A 128 12.46 8.36 12.45
C GLY A 128 13.57 7.32 12.61
N ASP A 129 14.38 7.45 13.65
CA ASP A 129 15.52 6.57 13.95
C ASP A 129 15.15 5.35 14.81
N GLN A 130 13.91 5.27 15.31
CA GLN A 130 13.46 4.19 16.18
C GLN A 130 12.74 3.08 15.40
N TYR A 131 13.23 1.85 15.52
CA TYR A 131 12.57 0.65 14.98
C TYR A 131 11.46 0.11 15.90
N PHE A 132 10.31 -0.23 15.31
CA PHE A 132 9.11 -0.72 16.02
C PHE A 132 8.81 -2.20 15.76
N GLY A 133 9.70 -2.93 15.08
CA GLY A 133 9.49 -4.34 14.77
C GLY A 133 8.43 -4.57 13.70
N GLN A 134 7.77 -5.74 13.77
CA GLN A 134 6.84 -6.20 12.73
C GLN A 134 5.51 -5.43 12.75
N LEU A 135 5.11 -4.98 11.57
CA LEU A 135 3.76 -4.54 11.22
C LEU A 135 3.15 -5.52 10.20
N GLY A 136 2.98 -5.09 8.94
CA GLY A 136 2.27 -5.82 7.89
C GLY A 136 0.91 -5.23 7.56
N ASP A 137 0.29 -5.78 6.53
CA ASP A 137 -1.02 -5.36 6.01
C ASP A 137 -2.15 -5.74 6.98
N GLY A 138 -2.28 -5.02 8.09
CA GLY A 138 -3.22 -5.35 9.17
C GLY A 138 -4.69 -5.08 8.88
N ARG A 139 -4.99 -4.42 7.77
CA ARG A 139 -6.35 -4.15 7.27
C ARG A 139 -6.38 -3.95 5.76
N ALA A 140 -5.36 -4.46 5.07
CA ALA A 140 -5.25 -4.41 3.62
C ALA A 140 -5.05 -5.83 3.11
N VAL A 141 -5.56 -6.11 1.92
CA VAL A 141 -5.41 -7.40 1.24
C VAL A 141 -5.22 -7.13 -0.24
N THR A 142 -4.14 -7.63 -0.83
CA THR A 142 -3.97 -7.65 -2.27
C THR A 142 -4.84 -8.77 -2.85
N ILE A 143 -5.68 -8.42 -3.82
CA ILE A 143 -6.65 -9.35 -4.43
C ILE A 143 -6.31 -9.71 -5.87
N LEU A 144 -5.41 -8.94 -6.50
CA LEU A 144 -5.12 -9.04 -7.92
C LEU A 144 -3.85 -8.27 -8.27
N GLU A 145 -3.12 -8.78 -9.25
CA GLU A 145 -2.17 -8.01 -10.06
C GLU A 145 -2.59 -8.06 -11.53
N THR A 146 -2.56 -6.93 -12.22
CA THR A 146 -3.03 -6.81 -13.61
C THR A 146 -2.17 -5.83 -14.39
N ASP A 147 -1.99 -6.06 -15.69
CA ASP A 147 -1.34 -5.10 -16.57
C ASP A 147 -2.39 -4.18 -17.19
N SER A 148 -2.17 -2.87 -17.09
CA SER A 148 -3.00 -1.89 -17.74
C SER A 148 -2.80 -1.95 -19.25
N SER A 149 -3.86 -2.25 -19.99
CA SER A 149 -3.80 -2.22 -21.46
C SER A 149 -3.60 -0.83 -22.06
N ASN A 150 -3.72 0.23 -21.25
CA ASN A 150 -3.60 1.61 -21.73
C ASN A 150 -2.15 2.11 -21.77
N ASN A 151 -1.31 1.66 -20.84
CA ASN A 151 0.08 2.10 -20.74
C ASN A 151 1.08 0.95 -20.54
N GLY A 152 0.62 -0.30 -20.48
CA GLY A 152 1.45 -1.47 -20.20
C GLY A 152 1.97 -1.56 -18.76
N GLN A 153 1.54 -0.65 -17.87
CA GLN A 153 1.97 -0.61 -16.48
C GLN A 153 1.29 -1.74 -15.69
N ARG A 154 2.09 -2.50 -14.94
CA ARG A 154 1.58 -3.43 -13.93
C ARG A 154 0.95 -2.66 -12.77
N TYR A 155 -0.20 -3.11 -12.29
CA TYR A 155 -0.84 -2.63 -11.09
C TYR A 155 -1.13 -3.78 -10.12
N GLU A 156 -0.80 -3.55 -8.86
CA GLU A 156 -1.24 -4.34 -7.71
C GLU A 156 -2.50 -3.69 -7.11
N VAL A 157 -3.55 -4.48 -6.86
CA VAL A 157 -4.85 -3.99 -6.39
C VAL A 157 -5.13 -4.50 -4.98
N GLN A 158 -5.35 -3.57 -4.05
CA GLN A 158 -5.63 -3.83 -2.64
C GLN A 158 -7.03 -3.40 -2.22
N LEU A 159 -7.65 -4.21 -1.37
CA LEU A 159 -8.82 -3.86 -0.57
C LEU A 159 -8.39 -3.47 0.84
N LYS A 160 -8.71 -2.25 1.27
CA LYS A 160 -8.47 -1.76 2.63
C LYS A 160 -9.78 -1.73 3.42
N GLY A 161 -9.83 -2.47 4.52
CA GLY A 161 -10.99 -2.59 5.41
C GLY A 161 -11.90 -3.79 5.15
N SER A 162 -11.54 -4.69 4.23
CA SER A 162 -12.34 -5.86 3.89
C SER A 162 -12.30 -6.92 4.99
N THR A 163 -11.13 -7.28 5.51
CA THR A 163 -11.00 -8.38 6.49
C THR A 163 -9.84 -8.15 7.47
N THR A 164 -9.83 -8.95 8.54
CA THR A 164 -8.64 -9.15 9.38
C THR A 164 -7.60 -9.99 8.64
N THR A 165 -6.36 -9.83 9.06
CA THR A 165 -5.18 -10.57 8.59
C THR A 165 -4.32 -10.95 9.82
N PRO A 166 -3.31 -11.82 9.68
CA PRO A 166 -2.35 -12.10 10.76
C PRO A 166 -1.65 -10.83 11.30
N PHE A 167 -1.65 -9.76 10.51
CA PHE A 167 -1.05 -8.47 10.82
C PHE A 167 -2.02 -7.47 11.45
N SER A 168 -3.28 -7.88 11.75
CA SER A 168 -4.27 -6.99 12.38
C SER A 168 -3.93 -6.66 13.84
N ARG A 169 -3.04 -7.42 14.49
CA ARG A 169 -2.56 -7.18 15.87
C ARG A 169 -3.68 -6.99 16.90
N GLY A 170 -4.75 -7.79 16.81
CA GLY A 170 -5.91 -7.69 17.69
C GLY A 170 -6.88 -6.53 17.38
N PHE A 171 -6.65 -5.77 16.31
CA PHE A 171 -7.62 -4.83 15.77
C PHE A 171 -8.58 -5.51 14.78
N ASP A 172 -9.67 -4.81 14.44
CA ASP A 172 -10.81 -5.36 13.70
C ASP A 172 -10.61 -5.56 12.18
N GLY A 173 -9.45 -5.17 11.63
CA GLY A 173 -9.19 -5.23 10.19
C GLY A 173 -10.07 -4.30 9.34
N ARG A 174 -10.82 -3.37 9.95
CA ARG A 174 -11.81 -2.52 9.26
C ARG A 174 -11.30 -1.11 9.01
N ALA A 175 -11.90 -0.45 8.01
CA ALA A 175 -11.70 0.97 7.74
C ALA A 175 -13.01 1.74 7.98
N ALA A 176 -12.90 2.91 8.60
CA ALA A 176 -14.04 3.80 8.81
C ALA A 176 -14.33 4.58 7.54
N LEU A 177 -15.61 4.81 7.26
CA LEU A 177 -16.05 5.47 6.04
C LEU A 177 -15.37 6.83 5.81
N ARG A 178 -15.21 7.65 6.87
CA ARG A 178 -14.51 8.94 6.77
C ARG A 178 -13.08 8.81 6.27
N GLY A 179 -12.37 7.75 6.67
CA GLY A 179 -10.98 7.50 6.30
C GLY A 179 -10.89 7.12 4.83
N CYS A 180 -11.78 6.23 4.39
CA CYS A 180 -11.87 5.82 2.99
C CYS A 180 -12.23 7.00 2.07
N ILE A 181 -13.18 7.86 2.46
CA ILE A 181 -13.53 9.07 1.70
C ILE A 181 -12.33 10.01 1.60
N ARG A 182 -11.63 10.27 2.72
CA ARG A 182 -10.44 11.13 2.73
C ARG A 182 -9.32 10.57 1.85
N GLU A 183 -9.07 9.27 1.90
CA GLU A 183 -8.05 8.62 1.07
C GLU A 183 -8.40 8.69 -0.41
N LEU A 184 -9.67 8.48 -0.79
CA LEU A 184 -10.16 8.66 -2.17
C LEU A 184 -9.96 10.09 -2.66
N LEU A 185 -10.39 11.09 -1.89
CA LEU A 185 -10.30 12.50 -2.28
C LEU A 185 -8.84 12.98 -2.31
N GLY A 186 -8.03 12.58 -1.33
CA GLY A 186 -6.62 12.95 -1.26
C GLY A 186 -5.81 12.35 -2.42
N SER A 187 -5.99 11.05 -2.68
CA SER A 187 -5.29 10.34 -3.74
C SER A 187 -5.65 10.92 -5.11
N GLU A 188 -6.95 10.98 -5.44
CA GLU A 188 -7.35 11.43 -6.77
C GLU A 188 -7.16 12.95 -6.95
N GLY A 189 -7.18 13.72 -5.85
CA GLY A 189 -6.79 15.13 -5.83
C GLY A 189 -5.30 15.33 -6.15
N LEU A 190 -4.41 14.60 -5.50
CA LEU A 190 -2.96 14.62 -5.78
C LEU A 190 -2.67 14.19 -7.22
N ALA A 191 -3.29 13.11 -7.68
CA ALA A 191 -3.16 12.64 -9.06
C ALA A 191 -3.58 13.73 -10.07
N SER A 192 -4.68 14.45 -9.79
CA SER A 192 -5.16 15.55 -10.64
C SER A 192 -4.22 16.77 -10.64
N LEU A 193 -3.45 16.95 -9.55
CA LEU A 193 -2.41 17.99 -9.44
C LEU A 193 -1.07 17.57 -10.05
N GLY A 194 -0.98 16.37 -10.62
CA GLY A 194 0.25 15.81 -11.19
C GLY A 194 1.23 15.26 -10.15
N VAL A 195 0.82 15.11 -8.89
CA VAL A 195 1.66 14.53 -7.84
C VAL A 195 1.56 13.00 -7.89
N PRO A 196 2.69 12.26 -7.96
CA PRO A 196 2.67 10.80 -7.92
C PRO A 196 1.99 10.25 -6.66
N THR A 197 1.03 9.35 -6.82
CA THR A 197 0.26 8.77 -5.71
C THR A 197 -0.31 7.40 -6.09
N GLN A 198 -0.51 6.52 -5.09
CA GLN A 198 -1.44 5.39 -5.23
C GLN A 198 -2.77 5.91 -5.77
N ARG A 199 -3.49 5.10 -6.54
CA ARG A 199 -4.80 5.45 -7.09
C ARG A 199 -5.89 4.78 -6.28
N VAL A 200 -7.07 5.41 -6.26
CA VAL A 200 -8.25 4.85 -5.60
C VAL A 200 -9.36 4.66 -6.61
N LEU A 201 -9.79 3.40 -6.79
CA LEU A 201 -10.89 3.04 -7.68
C LEU A 201 -12.25 3.38 -7.05
N SER A 202 -12.49 2.94 -5.82
CA SER A 202 -13.81 3.01 -5.20
C SER A 202 -13.79 3.02 -3.68
N VAL A 203 -14.87 3.55 -3.10
CA VAL A 203 -15.24 3.40 -1.69
C VAL A 203 -16.63 2.76 -1.64
N ILE A 204 -16.71 1.56 -1.06
CA ILE A 204 -17.96 0.83 -0.88
C ILE A 204 -18.30 0.84 0.62
N GLY A 205 -19.42 1.46 0.97
CA GLY A 205 -19.96 1.47 2.32
C GLY A 205 -20.60 0.12 2.66
N THR A 206 -20.37 -0.36 3.88
CA THR A 206 -21.02 -1.55 4.42
C THR A 206 -22.09 -1.15 5.44
N ASN A 207 -22.99 -2.06 5.80
CA ASN A 207 -23.94 -1.82 6.90
C ASN A 207 -23.39 -2.23 8.27
N ASP A 208 -22.07 -2.41 8.37
CA ASP A 208 -21.40 -2.64 9.64
C ASP A 208 -20.97 -1.30 10.26
N PHE A 209 -20.95 -1.25 11.59
CA PHE A 209 -20.43 -0.12 12.36
C PHE A 209 -19.24 -0.56 13.19
N ILE A 210 -18.27 0.35 13.34
CA ILE A 210 -17.01 0.12 14.03
C ILE A 210 -16.70 1.29 14.94
N ASP A 211 -16.12 1.01 16.09
CA ASP A 211 -15.73 2.07 17.02
C ASP A 211 -14.37 2.64 16.65
N ARG A 212 -14.24 3.97 16.62
CA ARG A 212 -12.98 4.66 16.33
C ARG A 212 -12.72 5.80 17.32
N PRO A 213 -11.43 6.08 17.62
CA PRO A 213 -11.08 7.24 18.43
C PRO A 213 -11.48 8.56 17.76
N TRP A 214 -11.96 9.51 18.56
CA TRP A 214 -12.38 10.84 18.15
C TRP A 214 -12.06 11.89 19.21
N TYR A 215 -12.03 13.16 18.78
CA TYR A 215 -11.75 14.31 19.64
C TYR A 215 -13.06 14.92 20.17
N ARG A 216 -13.05 15.47 21.38
CA ARG A 216 -14.20 16.25 21.87
C ARG A 216 -14.32 17.56 21.11
N ASP A 217 -15.56 18.04 20.98
CA ASP A 217 -15.82 19.42 20.61
C ASP A 217 -15.43 20.28 21.81
N ASP A 218 -14.25 20.90 21.77
CA ASP A 218 -13.82 21.84 22.81
C ASP A 218 -14.16 23.27 22.38
N PRO A 219 -15.19 23.91 22.97
CA PRO A 219 -15.55 25.28 22.64
C PRO A 219 -14.45 26.31 22.96
N THR A 220 -13.44 25.96 23.79
CA THR A 220 -12.32 26.83 24.15
C THR A 220 -11.15 26.80 23.15
N SER A 221 -11.17 25.88 22.17
CA SER A 221 -10.13 25.73 21.14
C SER A 221 -10.14 26.79 20.03
N SER A 222 -11.10 27.72 20.06
CA SER A 222 -11.34 28.72 19.01
C SER A 222 -10.49 29.99 19.10
N SER A 223 -9.63 30.16 20.11
CA SER A 223 -8.85 31.40 20.29
C SER A 223 -7.32 31.26 20.38
N SER A 224 -6.75 30.07 20.17
CA SER A 224 -5.31 29.89 20.24
C SER A 224 -4.70 29.72 18.85
N THR A 225 -3.90 30.71 18.43
CA THR A 225 -2.95 30.65 17.30
C THR A 225 -1.93 29.51 17.39
N THR A 226 -1.96 28.73 18.47
CA THR A 226 -1.28 27.44 18.65
C THR A 226 -2.34 26.35 18.80
N THR A 227 -2.47 25.50 17.78
CA THR A 227 -3.28 24.27 17.83
C THR A 227 -2.77 23.36 18.94
N SER A 228 -3.44 23.36 20.09
CA SER A 228 -3.18 22.40 21.16
C SER A 228 -3.50 20.99 20.65
N LYS A 229 -2.46 20.22 20.33
CA LYS A 229 -2.58 18.82 19.90
C LYS A 229 -2.99 17.98 21.11
N PHE A 230 -4.25 17.57 21.19
CA PHE A 230 -4.72 16.61 22.17
C PHE A 230 -4.92 15.24 21.51
N PRO A 231 -4.63 14.12 22.19
CA PRO A 231 -4.97 12.80 21.69
C PRO A 231 -6.50 12.64 21.65
N PRO A 232 -7.02 11.75 20.78
CA PRO A 232 -8.44 11.42 20.80
C PRO A 232 -8.82 10.86 22.18
N ASN A 233 -9.97 11.29 22.69
CA ASN A 233 -10.38 11.08 24.08
C ASN A 233 -11.82 10.56 24.22
N LYS A 234 -12.46 10.19 23.12
CA LYS A 234 -13.70 9.40 23.11
C LYS A 234 -13.69 8.39 21.97
N MET A 235 -14.52 7.36 22.09
CA MET A 235 -14.84 6.48 20.96
C MET A 235 -16.16 6.94 20.34
N ILE A 236 -16.26 6.88 19.02
CA ILE A 236 -17.50 7.07 18.28
C ILE A 236 -17.75 5.84 17.42
N SER A 237 -19.02 5.50 17.24
CA SER A 237 -19.43 4.47 16.30
C SER A 237 -19.54 5.08 14.90
N GLU A 238 -18.79 4.53 13.94
CA GLU A 238 -18.75 5.00 12.55
C GLU A 238 -19.12 3.87 11.60
N ARG A 239 -19.74 4.21 10.49
CA ARG A 239 -20.01 3.24 9.41
C ARG A 239 -18.69 2.72 8.85
N ALA A 240 -18.58 1.42 8.65
CA ALA A 240 -17.43 0.81 7.99
C ALA A 240 -17.52 0.93 6.46
N ALA A 241 -16.36 0.90 5.81
CA ALA A 241 -16.26 0.90 4.36
C ALA A 241 -15.05 0.09 3.91
N VAL A 242 -15.09 -0.34 2.65
CA VAL A 242 -13.95 -0.94 1.95
C VAL A 242 -13.48 0.04 0.87
N LEU A 243 -12.18 0.33 0.88
CA LEU A 243 -11.52 1.16 -0.11
C LEU A 243 -10.76 0.24 -1.08
N THR A 244 -10.98 0.41 -2.37
CA THR A 244 -10.19 -0.25 -3.41
C THR A 244 -9.11 0.71 -3.89
N ARG A 245 -7.86 0.37 -3.62
CA ARG A 245 -6.69 1.15 -4.03
C ARG A 245 -5.76 0.31 -4.88
N PHE A 246 -4.97 0.96 -5.73
CA PHE A 246 -3.97 0.27 -6.53
C PHE A 246 -2.78 1.16 -6.81
N ALA A 247 -1.63 0.54 -7.03
CA ALA A 247 -0.36 1.18 -7.35
C ALA A 247 0.48 0.21 -8.17
N SER A 248 1.63 0.65 -8.68
CA SER A 248 2.55 -0.24 -9.41
C SER A 248 2.99 -1.43 -8.55
N SER A 249 3.20 -1.21 -7.26
CA SER A 249 3.33 -2.20 -6.19
C SER A 249 2.89 -1.59 -4.86
N PHE A 250 2.91 -2.37 -3.78
CA PHE A 250 2.83 -1.84 -2.41
C PHE A 250 4.14 -2.02 -1.62
N LEU A 251 5.27 -2.16 -2.33
CA LEU A 251 6.59 -2.25 -1.71
C LEU A 251 6.98 -0.93 -1.03
N ARG A 252 7.50 -1.05 0.19
CA ARG A 252 7.79 0.04 1.14
C ARG A 252 9.19 -0.14 1.70
N PHE A 253 9.79 0.90 2.26
CA PHE A 253 11.09 0.79 2.93
C PHE A 253 11.05 -0.25 4.05
N GLY A 254 9.97 -0.27 4.83
CA GLY A 254 9.75 -1.26 5.90
C GLY A 254 9.81 -2.73 5.45
N HIS A 255 9.54 -3.05 4.18
CA HIS A 255 9.66 -4.43 3.68
C HIS A 255 11.12 -4.88 3.59
N PHE A 256 12.06 -3.99 3.29
CA PHE A 256 13.48 -4.30 3.23
C PHE A 256 14.08 -4.30 4.64
N GLU A 257 13.69 -3.31 5.43
CA GLU A 257 14.15 -3.15 6.81
C GLU A 257 13.83 -4.37 7.67
N ILE A 258 12.64 -4.98 7.55
CA ILE A 258 12.32 -6.14 8.39
C ILE A 258 13.21 -7.35 8.14
N HIS A 259 13.50 -7.64 6.86
CA HIS A 259 14.35 -8.77 6.50
C HIS A 259 15.81 -8.50 6.87
N PHE A 260 16.26 -7.25 6.73
CA PHE A 260 17.57 -6.82 7.23
C PHE A 260 17.68 -6.97 8.77
N MET A 261 16.70 -6.44 9.52
CA MET A 261 16.70 -6.48 10.98
C MET A 261 16.56 -7.89 11.56
N ARG A 262 16.19 -8.87 10.73
CA ARG A 262 16.09 -10.29 11.09
C ARG A 262 17.22 -11.16 10.54
N GLU A 263 18.17 -10.56 9.84
CA GLU A 263 19.27 -11.28 9.18
C GLU A 263 18.76 -12.31 8.14
N GLU A 264 17.59 -12.05 7.54
CA GLU A 264 16.97 -12.89 6.49
C GLU A 264 17.59 -12.55 5.11
N HIS A 265 18.92 -12.66 4.98
CA HIS A 265 19.70 -12.17 3.83
C HIS A 265 19.21 -12.70 2.46
N GLU A 266 18.90 -13.99 2.37
CA GLU A 266 18.42 -14.59 1.13
C GLU A 266 17.04 -14.06 0.73
N LEU A 267 16.16 -13.82 1.71
CA LEU A 267 14.84 -13.27 1.47
C LEU A 267 14.93 -11.79 1.06
N LEU A 268 15.85 -11.04 1.67
CA LEU A 268 16.16 -9.67 1.27
C LEU A 268 16.67 -9.60 -0.18
N LYS A 269 17.63 -10.45 -0.58
CA LYS A 269 18.11 -10.54 -1.98
C LYS A 269 16.96 -10.85 -2.95
N LYS A 270 16.11 -11.82 -2.60
CA LYS A 270 14.91 -12.16 -3.41
C LYS A 270 13.92 -10.99 -3.49
N LEU A 271 13.70 -10.26 -2.41
CA LEU A 271 12.81 -9.09 -2.39
C LEU A 271 13.36 -7.95 -3.27
N ILE A 272 14.67 -7.71 -3.25
CA ILE A 272 15.33 -6.74 -4.14
C ILE A 272 15.15 -7.15 -5.61
N ILE A 273 15.42 -8.41 -5.95
CA ILE A 273 15.21 -8.90 -7.32
C ILE A 273 13.73 -8.80 -7.72
N HIS A 274 12.80 -9.06 -6.80
CA HIS A 274 11.37 -8.90 -7.04
C HIS A 274 11.01 -7.44 -7.30
N SER A 275 11.57 -6.48 -6.56
CA SER A 275 11.36 -5.05 -6.81
C SER A 275 11.79 -4.66 -8.24
N PHE A 276 12.87 -5.25 -8.75
CA PHE A 276 13.28 -5.02 -10.14
C PHE A 276 12.26 -5.54 -11.13
N LYS A 277 11.62 -6.69 -10.86
CA LYS A 277 10.57 -7.22 -11.75
C LYS A 277 9.33 -6.34 -11.80
N VAL A 278 8.95 -5.73 -10.67
CA VAL A 278 7.63 -5.07 -10.54
C VAL A 278 7.67 -3.55 -10.61
N GLU A 279 8.81 -2.92 -10.32
CA GLU A 279 8.97 -1.44 -10.27
C GLU A 279 10.15 -0.90 -11.09
N PHE A 280 11.20 -1.71 -11.30
CA PHE A 280 12.44 -1.29 -11.97
C PHE A 280 12.93 -2.29 -13.05
N PRO A 281 12.08 -2.69 -14.02
CA PRO A 281 12.40 -3.77 -14.97
C PRO A 281 13.57 -3.48 -15.89
N HIS A 282 13.91 -2.20 -16.09
CA HIS A 282 15.10 -1.77 -16.84
C HIS A 282 16.42 -2.18 -16.17
N LEU A 283 16.42 -2.45 -14.86
CA LEU A 283 17.62 -2.95 -14.15
C LEU A 283 17.93 -4.42 -14.50
N LEU A 284 16.91 -5.20 -14.88
CA LEU A 284 17.08 -6.60 -15.32
C LEU A 284 17.35 -6.73 -16.82
N SER A 285 16.99 -5.71 -17.61
CA SER A 285 17.03 -5.75 -19.09
C SER A 285 18.14 -4.90 -19.71
N SER A 286 19.10 -4.45 -18.90
CA SER A 286 20.25 -3.68 -19.36
C SER A 286 21.11 -4.44 -20.37
N THR A 287 21.74 -3.72 -21.30
CA THR A 287 22.70 -4.30 -22.25
C THR A 287 23.99 -3.47 -22.24
N PRO A 288 25.14 -4.05 -21.80
CA PRO A 288 25.30 -5.40 -21.26
C PRO A 288 24.53 -5.60 -19.93
N PRO A 289 24.25 -6.86 -19.53
CA PRO A 289 23.67 -7.14 -18.23
C PRO A 289 24.54 -6.57 -17.11
N LEU A 290 23.91 -5.91 -16.14
CA LEU A 290 24.57 -5.46 -14.92
C LEU A 290 24.72 -6.65 -13.95
N ASP A 291 25.82 -6.67 -13.19
CA ASP A 291 25.89 -7.50 -11.99
C ASP A 291 24.92 -6.98 -10.90
N PHE A 292 24.69 -7.80 -9.88
CA PHE A 292 23.69 -7.52 -8.85
C PHE A 292 24.02 -6.27 -8.01
N ASP A 293 25.29 -6.03 -7.72
CA ASP A 293 25.71 -4.92 -6.86
C ASP A 293 25.61 -3.58 -7.61
N GLU A 294 25.92 -3.57 -8.90
CA GLU A 294 25.66 -2.42 -9.79
C GLU A 294 24.16 -2.20 -10.03
N GLN A 295 23.34 -3.26 -10.06
CA GLN A 295 21.87 -3.12 -10.03
C GLN A 295 21.41 -2.45 -8.74
N ILE A 296 21.94 -2.86 -7.58
CA ILE A 296 21.64 -2.23 -6.28
C ILE A 296 22.03 -0.76 -6.28
N LYS A 297 23.22 -0.41 -6.76
CA LYS A 297 23.67 0.98 -6.85
C LYS A 297 22.69 1.84 -7.66
N ARG A 298 22.27 1.37 -8.84
CA ARG A 298 21.30 2.09 -9.67
C ARG A 298 19.92 2.14 -9.05
N PHE A 299 19.50 1.05 -8.41
CA PHE A 299 18.23 0.98 -7.68
C PHE A 299 18.16 2.02 -6.57
N VAL A 300 19.20 2.11 -5.72
CA VAL A 300 19.26 3.10 -4.63
C VAL A 300 19.22 4.52 -5.20
N ASN A 301 20.05 4.83 -6.20
CA ASN A 301 20.08 6.14 -6.84
C ASN A 301 18.71 6.55 -7.41
N GLU A 302 18.03 5.62 -8.07
CA GLU A 302 16.70 5.90 -8.64
C GLU A 302 15.63 6.07 -7.54
N VAL A 303 15.67 5.28 -6.46
CA VAL A 303 14.75 5.46 -5.33
C VAL A 303 14.98 6.83 -4.66
N VAL A 304 16.23 7.24 -4.44
CA VAL A 304 16.58 8.57 -3.92
C VAL A 304 15.98 9.67 -4.80
N ASP A 305 16.20 9.59 -6.12
CA ASP A 305 15.67 10.56 -7.08
C ASP A 305 14.14 10.62 -7.08
N ARG A 306 13.48 9.46 -7.05
CA ARG A 306 12.01 9.37 -7.03
C ARG A 306 11.44 9.95 -5.73
N GLN A 307 12.06 9.70 -4.58
CA GLN A 307 11.64 10.29 -3.30
C GLN A 307 11.86 11.80 -3.25
N ALA A 308 13.01 12.28 -3.72
CA ALA A 308 13.30 13.71 -3.76
C ALA A 308 12.28 14.47 -4.62
N LYS A 309 11.94 13.93 -5.79
CA LYS A 309 10.89 14.46 -6.67
C LYS A 309 9.53 14.46 -5.99
N LEU A 310 9.14 13.35 -5.34
CA LEU A 310 7.86 13.25 -4.63
C LEU A 310 7.71 14.32 -3.54
N VAL A 311 8.73 14.49 -2.69
CA VAL A 311 8.68 15.49 -1.62
C VAL A 311 8.68 16.91 -2.19
N ALA A 312 9.42 17.17 -3.27
CA ALA A 312 9.36 18.46 -3.96
C ALA A 312 7.94 18.74 -4.49
N GLU A 313 7.27 17.74 -5.06
CA GLU A 313 5.88 17.84 -5.51
C GLU A 313 4.90 18.10 -4.36
N TRP A 314 5.11 17.48 -3.19
CA TRP A 314 4.31 17.77 -1.99
C TRP A 314 4.47 19.23 -1.54
N LEU A 315 5.70 19.72 -1.46
CA LEU A 315 5.97 21.12 -1.11
C LEU A 315 5.33 22.08 -2.12
N ARG A 316 5.43 21.77 -3.42
CA ARG A 316 4.86 22.58 -4.51
C ARG A 316 3.36 22.81 -4.34
N VAL A 317 2.61 21.81 -3.90
CA VAL A 317 1.15 21.89 -3.77
C VAL A 317 0.67 22.17 -2.33
N GLY A 318 1.58 22.46 -1.40
CA GLY A 318 1.23 22.69 -0.01
C GLY A 318 0.70 21.44 0.71
N TYR A 319 1.11 20.24 0.27
CA TYR A 319 0.70 18.98 0.89
C TYR A 319 1.65 18.59 2.03
N THR A 320 1.06 18.22 3.17
CA THR A 320 1.78 17.58 4.27
C THR A 320 1.25 16.18 4.50
N GLN A 321 2.11 15.17 4.30
CA GLN A 321 1.75 13.76 4.46
C GLN A 321 1.42 13.40 5.91
N GLY A 322 2.12 14.02 6.86
CA GLY A 322 1.86 13.89 8.30
C GLY A 322 2.41 12.62 8.94
N ASN A 323 2.60 11.51 8.21
CA ASN A 323 3.17 10.27 8.74
C ASN A 323 4.10 9.59 7.73
N MET A 324 5.36 10.02 7.67
CA MET A 324 6.38 9.52 6.73
C MET A 324 7.30 8.48 7.38
N ASN A 325 6.72 7.53 8.11
CA ASN A 325 7.46 6.37 8.60
C ASN A 325 7.89 5.47 7.42
N SER A 326 8.85 4.58 7.64
CA SER A 326 9.36 3.69 6.58
C SER A 326 8.31 2.73 6.03
N ASP A 327 7.30 2.35 6.83
CA ASP A 327 6.15 1.56 6.38
C ASP A 327 5.20 2.37 5.49
N ASN A 328 5.28 3.69 5.46
CA ASN A 328 4.44 4.56 4.62
C ASN A 328 5.22 5.20 3.46
N THR A 329 6.46 4.75 3.24
CA THR A 329 7.36 5.26 2.20
C THR A 329 7.50 4.22 1.08
N ALA A 330 6.77 4.42 -0.02
CA ALA A 330 6.76 3.50 -1.15
C ALA A 330 8.06 3.59 -1.97
N ILE A 331 8.68 2.46 -2.33
CA ILE A 331 9.94 2.48 -3.10
C ILE A 331 9.77 3.10 -4.49
N GLY A 332 8.56 3.05 -5.07
CA GLY A 332 8.28 3.62 -6.37
C GLY A 332 8.20 5.15 -6.38
N GLY A 333 8.31 5.82 -5.22
CA GLY A 333 8.30 7.29 -5.11
C GLY A 333 6.95 7.93 -5.45
N TYR A 334 5.89 7.37 -4.88
CA TYR A 334 4.55 7.94 -4.92
C TYR A 334 3.94 8.01 -3.52
N THR A 335 2.98 8.92 -3.35
CA THR A 335 2.24 9.09 -2.10
C THR A 335 1.45 7.82 -1.76
N LEU A 336 1.68 7.27 -0.58
CA LEU A 336 1.06 6.04 -0.07
C LEU A 336 0.39 6.31 1.30
N ASP A 337 -0.67 5.57 1.62
CA ASP A 337 -1.37 5.58 2.92
C ASP A 337 -1.78 6.97 3.45
N LEU A 338 -2.78 7.56 2.79
CA LEU A 338 -3.27 8.90 3.08
C LEU A 338 -4.17 8.91 4.32
N GLY A 339 -3.57 8.87 5.51
CA GLY A 339 -4.26 8.97 6.79
C GLY A 339 -4.38 10.43 7.31
N PRO A 340 -3.46 10.88 8.17
CA PRO A 340 -3.49 12.20 8.79
C PRO A 340 -2.89 13.30 7.89
N PHE A 341 -3.08 13.23 6.58
CA PHE A 341 -2.60 14.25 5.65
C PHE A 341 -3.46 15.53 5.70
N ALA A 342 -2.92 16.63 5.23
CA ALA A 342 -3.69 17.83 4.91
C ALA A 342 -2.99 18.69 3.85
N PHE A 343 -3.80 19.46 3.12
CA PHE A 343 -3.32 20.59 2.33
C PHE A 343 -3.33 21.83 3.22
N MET A 344 -2.24 22.59 3.18
CA MET A 344 -2.05 23.80 3.96
C MET A 344 -2.91 24.94 3.39
N GLU A 345 -3.86 25.44 4.19
CA GLU A 345 -4.73 26.55 3.77
C GLU A 345 -4.01 27.91 3.88
N LYS A 346 -3.52 28.23 5.08
CA LYS A 346 -2.66 29.39 5.33
C LYS A 346 -1.22 28.90 5.42
N TYR A 347 -0.32 29.57 4.70
CA TYR A 347 1.10 29.22 4.75
C TYR A 347 1.63 29.26 6.19
N ASP A 348 2.13 28.11 6.64
CA ASP A 348 2.83 27.91 7.88
C ASP A 348 3.92 26.85 7.65
N ARG A 349 5.18 27.27 7.78
CA ARG A 349 6.34 26.39 7.60
C ARG A 349 6.36 25.20 8.58
N HIS A 350 5.68 25.31 9.71
CA HIS A 350 5.60 24.30 10.75
C HIS A 350 4.27 23.53 10.74
N PHE A 351 3.44 23.72 9.71
CA PHE A 351 2.15 23.06 9.57
C PHE A 351 2.30 21.53 9.68
N GLN A 352 1.62 20.94 10.65
CA GLN A 352 1.65 19.49 10.94
C GLN A 352 0.22 18.99 11.25
N PRO A 353 -0.46 18.31 10.30
CA PRO A 353 -1.80 17.77 10.50
C PRO A 353 -1.88 16.53 11.41
N PHE A 354 -0.79 15.78 11.57
CA PHE A 354 -0.77 14.62 12.44
C PHE A 354 -0.61 15.02 13.91
N THR A 355 -1.70 14.88 14.65
CA THR A 355 -1.79 15.26 16.07
C THR A 355 -0.85 14.45 16.97
N SER A 356 -0.52 13.21 16.58
CA SER A 356 0.42 12.37 17.32
C SER A 356 1.89 12.71 17.08
N ASP A 357 2.22 13.47 16.02
CA ASP A 357 3.56 14.00 15.83
C ASP A 357 3.74 15.28 16.65
N THR A 358 4.02 15.11 17.94
CA THR A 358 4.24 16.22 18.89
C THR A 358 5.56 16.94 18.66
N MET A 359 6.54 16.29 18.02
CA MET A 359 7.86 16.85 17.73
C MET A 359 7.94 17.58 16.38
N GLY A 360 6.90 17.48 15.54
CA GLY A 360 6.89 18.11 14.22
C GLY A 360 7.86 17.47 13.21
N ARG A 361 8.21 16.19 13.43
CA ARG A 361 9.09 15.38 12.56
C ARG A 361 8.64 15.38 11.11
N PHE A 362 7.33 15.41 10.87
CA PHE A 362 6.73 15.38 9.53
C PHE A 362 6.01 16.69 9.18
N SER A 363 6.36 17.80 9.84
CA SER A 363 5.81 19.12 9.51
C SER A 363 6.18 19.52 8.07
N PHE A 364 5.45 20.47 7.50
CA PHE A 364 5.53 20.83 6.08
C PHE A 364 6.98 20.99 5.58
N THR A 365 7.80 21.81 6.26
CA THR A 365 9.21 22.02 5.89
C THR A 365 10.18 20.94 6.41
N ALA A 366 9.73 20.01 7.24
CA ALA A 366 10.53 18.89 7.74
C ALA A 366 10.44 17.64 6.84
N GLN A 367 9.49 17.56 5.91
CA GLN A 367 9.32 16.42 4.99
C GLN A 367 10.61 16.04 4.23
N PRO A 368 11.45 17.00 3.74
CA PRO A 368 12.74 16.66 3.13
C PRO A 368 13.71 15.95 4.08
N SER A 369 13.84 16.43 5.32
CA SER A 369 14.71 15.78 6.31
C SER A 369 14.16 14.43 6.75
N ALA A 370 12.83 14.29 6.85
CA ALA A 370 12.19 13.03 7.20
C ALA A 370 12.42 11.94 6.14
N VAL A 371 12.25 12.26 4.85
CA VAL A 371 12.51 11.29 3.78
C VAL A 371 14.00 10.97 3.68
N LEU A 372 14.88 11.93 3.97
CA LEU A 372 16.32 11.71 3.95
C LEU A 372 16.75 10.69 5.00
N LEU A 373 16.26 10.83 6.24
CA LEU A 373 16.52 9.86 7.29
C LEU A 373 15.99 8.46 6.91
N ALA A 374 14.78 8.38 6.37
CA ALA A 374 14.21 7.12 5.91
C ALA A 374 15.06 6.48 4.79
N LEU A 375 15.57 7.28 3.84
CA LEU A 375 16.45 6.83 2.76
C LEU A 375 17.78 6.27 3.29
N GLN A 376 18.38 6.91 4.29
CA GLN A 376 19.63 6.44 4.90
C GLN A 376 19.48 5.08 5.58
N ILE A 377 18.39 4.91 6.35
CA ILE A 377 18.07 3.65 7.03
C ILE A 377 17.79 2.56 5.99
N TRP A 378 16.91 2.85 5.02
CA TRP A 378 16.56 1.91 3.95
C TRP A 378 17.77 1.52 3.10
N THR A 379 18.65 2.48 2.75
CA THR A 379 19.86 2.20 1.98
C THR A 379 20.77 1.24 2.73
N THR A 380 20.95 1.43 4.03
CA THR A 380 21.73 0.52 4.89
C THR A 380 21.19 -0.92 4.81
N ALA A 381 19.86 -1.08 4.85
CA ALA A 381 19.23 -2.38 4.70
C ALA A 381 19.40 -2.98 3.30
N VAL A 382 19.40 -2.18 2.24
CA VAL A 382 19.52 -2.70 0.86
C VAL A 382 20.97 -3.05 0.51
N VAL A 383 21.94 -2.20 0.86
CA VAL A 383 23.35 -2.44 0.52
C VAL A 383 23.97 -3.59 1.31
N SER A 384 23.36 -4.02 2.42
CA SER A 384 23.79 -5.23 3.13
C SER A 384 23.59 -6.51 2.30
N ALA A 385 22.88 -6.43 1.18
CA ALA A 385 22.74 -7.51 0.22
C ALA A 385 23.84 -7.52 -0.85
N CYS A 386 24.70 -6.49 -0.92
CA CYS A 386 25.86 -6.49 -1.81
C CYS A 386 26.92 -7.48 -1.34
N ASP A 387 27.62 -8.08 -2.31
CA ASP A 387 28.76 -8.94 -2.02
C ASP A 387 30.09 -8.13 -2.07
N ASP A 388 30.12 -7.00 -2.80
CA ASP A 388 31.24 -6.05 -2.89
C ASP A 388 31.11 -4.91 -1.85
N GLU A 389 32.01 -4.91 -0.87
CA GLU A 389 32.07 -3.90 0.19
C GLU A 389 32.42 -2.48 -0.31
N GLU A 390 33.18 -2.36 -1.41
CA GLU A 390 33.54 -1.08 -2.00
C GLU A 390 32.31 -0.44 -2.66
N ILE A 391 31.52 -1.24 -3.39
CA ILE A 391 30.24 -0.79 -3.96
C ILE A 391 29.27 -0.41 -2.84
N ALA A 392 29.11 -1.25 -1.82
CA ALA A 392 28.24 -0.95 -0.68
C ALA A 392 28.64 0.36 0.02
N GLY A 393 29.94 0.55 0.27
CA GLY A 393 30.47 1.78 0.86
C GLY A 393 30.28 3.02 -0.01
N ALA A 394 30.47 2.89 -1.33
CA ALA A 394 30.23 3.97 -2.27
C ALA A 394 28.77 4.41 -2.29
N VAL A 395 27.83 3.45 -2.37
CA VAL A 395 26.39 3.73 -2.37
C VAL A 395 25.96 4.44 -1.08
N LEU A 396 26.44 3.99 0.08
CA LEU A 396 26.20 4.67 1.35
C LEU A 396 26.78 6.09 1.40
N GLY A 397 27.92 6.31 0.73
CA GLY A 397 28.55 7.61 0.61
C GLY A 397 27.80 8.59 -0.30
N ASP A 398 27.12 8.07 -1.32
CA ASP A 398 26.40 8.84 -2.34
C ASP A 398 25.03 9.33 -1.87
N VAL A 399 24.40 8.66 -0.90
CA VAL A 399 23.13 9.13 -0.30
C VAL A 399 23.39 10.46 0.43
N PRO A 400 22.57 11.51 0.19
CA PRO A 400 22.77 12.79 0.86
C PRO A 400 22.83 12.66 2.39
N LYS A 401 23.61 13.54 3.02
CA LYS A 401 23.75 13.59 4.49
C LYS A 401 22.90 14.73 5.05
N MET A 402 22.39 14.54 6.28
CA MET A 402 21.54 15.52 6.97
C MET A 402 22.29 16.81 7.31
#